data_AF-A0A944GML0-F1
#
_entry.id   AF-A0A944GML0-F1
#
_cell.length_a   1.000
_cell.length_b   1.000
_cell.length_c   1.000
_cell.angle_alpha   90.00
_cell.angle_beta   90.00
_cell.angle_gamma   90.00
#
_symmetry.space_group_name_H-M   'P 1'
#
loop_
_entity.id
_entity.type
_entity.pdbx_description
1 polymer ?
#
loop_
_entity_poly.entity_id
_entity_poly.type
_entity_poly.pdbx_seq_one_letter_code
_entity_poly.pdbx_strand_id
1 'polypeptide(L)'
;MNNPEHDNTRTPFLKQIAQHYSASFDNVDDFCFVFPNRRSGQFFLKYFEECSSKDCMHPNVTTISDFVDDNSDYTLATPTELIFNLYLAYCEVTKNKDYEFDKF
;
A
#
# COMPACT_ATOMS: atom_id res chain seq x y z
N MET A 1 -17.21 -43.66 -0.14
CA MET A 1 -17.66 -42.56 -1.02
C MET A 1 -17.15 -41.28 -0.40
N ASN A 2 -16.30 -40.55 -1.12
CA ASN A 2 -15.42 -39.52 -0.60
C ASN A 2 -16.19 -38.35 0.04
N ASN A 3 -15.82 -38.03 1.27
CA ASN A 3 -16.25 -36.86 2.01
C ASN A 3 -15.74 -35.60 1.28
N PRO A 4 -16.55 -34.57 1.01
CA PRO A 4 -16.03 -33.34 0.45
C PRO A 4 -15.08 -32.73 1.47
N GLU A 5 -13.80 -32.62 1.12
CA GLU A 5 -12.81 -31.90 1.89
C GLU A 5 -13.33 -30.47 2.08
N HIS A 6 -13.62 -30.11 3.34
CA HIS A 6 -13.94 -28.74 3.67
C HIS A 6 -12.62 -27.96 3.63
N ASP A 7 -12.30 -27.42 2.46
CA ASP A 7 -11.15 -26.56 2.26
C ASP A 7 -11.27 -25.34 3.18
N ASN A 8 -10.52 -25.36 4.28
CA ASN A 8 -10.54 -24.35 5.33
C ASN A 8 -9.59 -23.18 5.01
N THR A 9 -9.24 -22.97 3.73
CA THR A 9 -8.37 -21.88 3.31
C THR A 9 -9.17 -20.58 3.23
N ARG A 10 -9.03 -19.72 4.26
CA ARG A 10 -9.54 -18.35 4.18
C ARG A 10 -8.89 -17.64 2.99
N THR A 11 -9.70 -17.24 2.01
CA THR A 11 -9.23 -16.44 0.88
C THR A 11 -8.59 -15.15 1.41
N PRO A 12 -7.34 -14.80 1.05
CA PRO A 12 -6.70 -13.57 1.49
C PRO A 12 -7.54 -12.34 1.14
N PHE A 13 -7.58 -11.34 2.02
CA PHE A 13 -8.39 -10.13 1.81
C PHE A 13 -8.13 -9.45 0.46
N LEU A 14 -6.86 -9.25 0.09
CA LEU A 14 -6.51 -8.65 -1.20
C LEU A 14 -7.00 -9.47 -2.40
N LYS A 15 -7.08 -10.80 -2.26
CA LYS A 15 -7.65 -11.67 -3.30
C LYS A 15 -9.15 -11.50 -3.39
N GLN A 16 -9.86 -11.35 -2.27
CA GLN A 16 -11.30 -11.07 -2.28
C GLN A 16 -11.61 -9.72 -2.96
N ILE A 17 -10.81 -8.69 -2.69
CA ILE A 17 -10.96 -7.38 -3.36
C ILE A 17 -10.66 -7.51 -4.85
N ALA A 18 -9.57 -8.18 -5.23
CA ALA A 18 -9.23 -8.41 -6.64
C ALA A 18 -10.36 -9.13 -7.39
N GLN A 19 -10.92 -10.20 -6.82
CA GLN A 19 -12.06 -10.93 -7.38
C GLN A 19 -13.30 -10.06 -7.55
N HIS A 20 -13.60 -9.21 -6.57
CA HIS A 20 -14.77 -8.35 -6.64
C HIS A 20 -14.66 -7.33 -7.78
N TYR A 21 -13.51 -6.65 -7.90
CA TYR A 21 -13.33 -5.61 -8.91
C TYR A 21 -13.09 -6.18 -10.31
N SER A 22 -12.43 -7.33 -10.45
CA SER A 22 -12.24 -7.96 -11.76
C SER A 22 -13.53 -8.53 -12.35
N ALA A 23 -14.50 -8.91 -11.51
CA ALA A 23 -15.78 -9.47 -11.95
C ALA A 23 -16.89 -8.42 -12.14
N SER A 24 -16.79 -7.27 -11.46
CA SER A 24 -17.87 -6.27 -11.44
C SER A 24 -17.69 -5.14 -12.47
N PHE A 25 -16.50 -4.99 -13.05
CA PHE A 25 -16.16 -3.88 -13.93
C PHE A 25 -15.33 -4.36 -15.13
N ASP A 26 -15.76 -3.98 -16.33
CA ASP A 26 -15.03 -4.28 -17.57
C ASP A 26 -13.82 -3.34 -17.76
N ASN A 27 -13.95 -2.09 -17.29
CA ASN A 27 -12.90 -1.07 -17.37
C ASN A 27 -12.42 -0.72 -15.95
N VAL A 28 -11.32 -1.34 -15.54
CA VAL A 28 -10.71 -1.07 -14.23
C VAL A 28 -9.67 0.05 -14.24
N ASP A 29 -9.40 0.63 -15.42
CA ASP A 29 -8.39 1.68 -15.58
C ASP A 29 -8.80 3.01 -14.94
N ASP A 30 -10.10 3.24 -14.75
CA ASP A 30 -10.64 4.40 -14.05
C ASP A 30 -10.39 4.34 -12.53
N PHE A 31 -9.89 3.22 -12.02
CA PHE A 31 -9.60 3.04 -10.60
C PHE A 31 -8.10 3.24 -10.29
N CYS A 32 -7.85 3.93 -9.18
CA CYS A 32 -6.54 4.01 -8.54
C CYS A 32 -6.62 3.35 -7.16
N PHE A 33 -5.96 2.19 -7.02
CA PHE A 33 -5.87 1.50 -5.73
C PHE A 33 -4.63 1.99 -4.98
N VAL A 34 -4.86 2.63 -3.84
CA VAL A 34 -3.81 3.20 -2.99
C VAL A 34 -3.53 2.26 -1.81
N PHE A 35 -2.27 1.84 -1.66
CA PHE A 35 -1.85 0.92 -0.60
C PHE A 35 -0.87 1.55 0.39
N PRO A 36 -0.77 1.04 1.63
CA PRO A 36 0.20 1.55 2.61
C PRO A 36 1.67 1.33 2.20
N ASN A 37 1.93 0.32 1.37
CA ASN A 37 3.28 -0.03 0.92
C ASN A 37 3.25 -0.77 -0.43
N ARG A 38 4.41 -0.85 -1.08
CA ARG A 38 4.57 -1.47 -2.41
C ARG A 38 4.25 -2.98 -2.40
N ARG A 39 4.52 -3.69 -1.31
CA ARG A 39 4.28 -5.15 -1.26
C ARG A 39 2.80 -5.48 -1.34
N SER A 40 1.95 -4.76 -0.62
CA SER A 40 0.50 -4.96 -0.67
C SER A 40 -0.06 -4.75 -2.08
N GLY A 41 0.40 -3.70 -2.80
CA GLY A 41 0.02 -3.47 -4.19
C GLY A 41 0.46 -4.58 -5.14
N GLN A 42 1.68 -5.10 -4.98
CA GLN A 42 2.18 -6.23 -5.78
C GLN A 42 1.37 -7.52 -5.56
N PHE A 43 1.02 -7.83 -4.30
CA PHE A 43 0.14 -8.96 -4.00
C PHE A 43 -1.26 -8.77 -4.61
N PHE A 44 -1.81 -7.56 -4.53
CA PHE A 44 -3.09 -7.25 -5.16
C PHE A 44 -3.06 -7.44 -6.68
N LEU A 45 -2.06 -6.88 -7.38
CA LEU A 45 -1.90 -7.05 -8.83
C LEU A 45 -1.79 -8.51 -9.23
N LYS A 46 -0.98 -9.29 -8.51
CA LYS A 46 -0.89 -10.74 -8.72
C LYS A 46 -2.25 -11.43 -8.61
N TYR A 47 -3.01 -11.14 -7.55
CA TYR A 47 -4.34 -11.72 -7.40
C TYR A 47 -5.33 -11.22 -8.45
N PHE A 48 -5.19 -9.97 -8.89
CA PHE A 48 -6.01 -9.39 -9.94
C PHE A 48 -5.76 -10.09 -11.28
N GLU A 49 -4.51 -10.32 -11.65
CA GLU A 49 -4.13 -11.13 -12.82
C GLU A 49 -4.70 -12.55 -12.75
N GLU A 50 -4.64 -13.20 -11.58
CA GLU A 50 -5.21 -14.55 -11.38
C GLU A 50 -6.73 -14.59 -11.58
N CYS A 51 -7.43 -13.48 -11.33
CA CYS A 51 -8.89 -13.41 -11.36
C CYS A 51 -9.44 -12.81 -12.66
N SER A 52 -8.61 -12.19 -13.47
CA SER A 52 -9.05 -11.44 -14.65
C SER A 52 -8.86 -12.23 -15.94
N SER A 53 -9.72 -11.99 -16.93
CA SER A 53 -9.60 -12.58 -18.26
C SER A 53 -8.42 -11.98 -19.03
N LYS A 54 -7.87 -12.73 -20.01
CA LYS A 54 -6.67 -12.37 -20.79
C LYS A 54 -6.71 -11.01 -21.51
N ASP A 55 -7.89 -10.42 -21.68
CA ASP A 55 -8.12 -9.13 -22.36
C ASP A 55 -8.54 -7.99 -21.40
N CYS A 56 -8.44 -8.16 -20.08
CA CYS A 56 -8.72 -7.07 -19.14
C CYS A 56 -7.59 -6.03 -19.13
N MET A 57 -7.93 -4.76 -18.95
CA MET A 57 -6.94 -3.74 -18.64
C MET A 57 -6.56 -3.79 -17.14
N HIS A 58 -5.44 -3.17 -16.77
CA HIS A 58 -4.90 -3.23 -15.42
C HIS A 58 -5.24 -1.96 -14.64
N PRO A 59 -5.71 -2.08 -13.39
CA PRO A 59 -5.98 -0.91 -12.59
C PRO A 59 -4.68 -0.21 -12.22
N ASN A 60 -4.74 1.11 -12.03
CA ASN A 60 -3.61 1.84 -11.50
C ASN A 60 -3.41 1.46 -10.02
N VAL A 61 -2.16 1.18 -9.63
CA VAL A 61 -1.79 0.76 -8.28
C VAL A 61 -0.62 1.62 -7.81
N THR A 62 -0.81 2.29 -6.68
CA THR A 62 0.19 3.17 -6.09
C THR A 62 0.29 3.00 -4.58
N THR A 63 1.28 3.62 -3.95
CA THR A 63 1.36 3.72 -2.48
C THR A 63 0.80 5.03 -2.00
N ILE A 64 0.42 5.11 -0.72
CA ILE A 64 -0.03 6.37 -0.12
C ILE A 64 1.06 7.46 -0.19
N SER A 65 2.33 7.08 -0.04
CA SER A 65 3.47 7.99 -0.18
C SER A 65 3.57 8.55 -1.59
N ASP A 66 3.56 7.66 -2.60
CA ASP A 66 3.65 8.06 -4.01
C ASP A 66 2.41 8.87 -4.43
N PHE A 67 1.20 8.48 -4.00
CA PHE A 67 -0.03 9.22 -4.29
C PHE A 67 0.01 10.65 -3.76
N VAL A 68 0.52 10.85 -2.54
CA VAL A 68 0.67 12.20 -1.96
C VAL A 68 1.74 13.00 -2.68
N ASP A 69 2.86 12.37 -3.03
CA ASP A 69 3.94 13.02 -3.81
C ASP A 69 3.44 13.48 -5.18
N ASP A 70 2.68 12.63 -5.88
CA ASP A 70 2.12 12.92 -7.20
C ASP A 70 1.03 14.02 -7.19
N ASN A 71 0.33 14.20 -6.06
CA ASN A 71 -0.85 15.08 -5.95
C ASN A 71 -0.65 16.28 -5.02
N SER A 72 0.57 16.53 -4.54
CA SER A 72 0.86 17.67 -3.68
C SER A 72 2.04 18.48 -4.21
N ASP A 73 2.06 19.78 -3.90
CA ASP A 73 3.22 20.64 -4.18
C ASP A 73 4.38 20.41 -3.19
N TYR A 74 4.25 19.44 -2.28
CA TYR A 74 5.23 19.12 -1.27
C TYR A 74 6.14 17.99 -1.73
N THR A 75 7.42 18.11 -1.45
CA THR A 75 8.39 17.04 -1.71
C THR A 75 8.48 16.11 -0.52
N LEU A 76 8.51 14.80 -0.77
CA LEU A 76 8.86 13.81 0.25
C LEU A 76 10.20 14.13 0.90
N ALA A 77 10.21 14.20 2.24
CA ALA A 77 11.43 14.38 3.01
C ALA A 77 12.39 13.20 2.80
N THR A 78 13.66 13.52 2.58
CA THR A 78 14.75 12.55 2.48
C THR A 78 14.93 11.79 3.80
N PRO A 79 15.58 10.61 3.79
CA PRO A 79 15.85 9.87 5.03
C PRO A 79 16.59 10.70 6.09
N THR A 80 17.50 11.58 5.67
CA THR A 80 18.23 12.48 6.57
C THR A 80 17.30 13.53 7.19
N GLU A 81 16.46 14.18 6.39
CA GLU A 81 15.47 15.14 6.89
C GLU A 81 14.48 14.49 7.85
N LEU A 82 14.06 13.25 7.57
CA LEU A 82 13.18 12.50 8.46
C LEU A 82 13.82 12.24 9.82
N ILE A 83 15.10 11.88 9.87
CA ILE A 83 15.83 11.67 11.14
C ILE A 83 15.94 12.99 11.90
N PHE A 84 16.29 14.09 11.23
CA PHE A 84 16.34 15.42 11.86
C PHE A 84 14.97 15.86 12.38
N ASN A 85 13.90 15.70 11.58
CA ASN A 85 12.54 16.06 11.97
C ASN A 85 12.08 15.23 13.18
N LEU A 86 12.42 13.94 13.21
CA LEU A 86 12.11 13.08 14.35
C LEU A 86 12.86 13.51 15.61
N TYR A 87 14.15 13.83 15.50
CA TYR A 87 14.94 14.37 16.61
C TYR A 87 14.36 15.68 17.14
N LEU A 88 14.00 16.62 16.26
CA LEU A 88 13.39 17.89 16.66
C LEU A 88 12.06 17.68 17.39
N ALA A 89 11.20 16.80 16.87
CA ALA A 89 9.94 16.42 17.51
C ALA A 89 10.18 15.75 18.87
N TYR A 90 11.21 14.90 18.99
CA TYR A 90 11.60 14.28 20.26
C TYR A 90 12.00 15.34 21.30
N CYS A 91 12.88 16.29 20.95
CA CYS A 91 13.29 17.37 21.83
C CYS A 91 12.11 18.25 22.26
N GLU A 92 11.17 18.51 21.35
CA GLU A 92 9.94 19.26 21.64
C GLU A 92 9.06 18.54 22.66
N VAL A 93 8.74 17.26 22.41
CA VAL A 93 7.86 16.46 23.26
C VAL A 93 8.48 16.21 24.64
N THR A 94 9.78 15.92 24.69
CA THR A 94 10.49 15.63 25.95
C THR A 94 10.92 16.88 26.71
N LYS A 95 10.84 18.06 26.08
CA LYS A 95 11.39 19.33 26.59
C LYS A 95 12.89 19.27 26.87
N ASN A 96 13.61 18.33 26.25
CA ASN A 96 15.04 18.16 26.41
C ASN A 96 15.79 18.77 25.21
N LYS A 97 16.00 20.08 25.27
CA LYS A 97 16.66 20.85 24.19
C LYS A 97 18.17 20.65 24.11
N ASP A 98 18.77 20.13 25.18
CA ASP A 98 20.23 19.95 25.30
C ASP A 98 20.67 18.53 24.93
N TYR A 99 19.74 17.66 24.53
CA TYR A 99 20.07 16.31 24.07
C TYR A 99 20.79 16.39 22.71
N GLU A 100 22.02 15.92 22.63
CA GLU A 100 22.82 16.00 21.40
C GLU A 100 22.26 15.08 20.31
N PHE A 101 22.21 15.58 19.07
CA PHE A 101 21.76 14.82 17.90
C PHE A 101 22.54 13.51 17.71
N ASP A 102 23.87 13.52 17.90
CA ASP A 102 24.72 12.33 17.73
C ASP A 102 24.43 11.21 18.73
N LYS A 103 23.66 11.50 19.80
CA LYS A 103 23.24 10.52 20.81
C LYS A 103 21.83 9.97 20.56
N PHE A 104 21.08 10.56 19.64
CA PHE A 104 19.73 10.15 19.24
C PHE A 104 19.76 8.91 18.34
#